data_AF-A0A917A0P1-F1
#
_entry.id   AF-A0A917A0P1-F1
#
_cell.length_a   1.000
_cell.length_b   1.000
_cell.length_c   1.000
_cell.angle_alpha   90.00
_cell.angle_beta   90.00
_cell.angle_gamma   90.00
#
_symmetry.space_group_name_H-M   'P 1'
#
loop_
_entity.id
_entity.type
_entity.pdbx_description
1 polymer ?
#
loop_
_entity_poly.entity_id
_entity_poly.type
_entity_poly.pdbx_seq_one_letter_code
_entity_poly.pdbx_strand_id
1 'polypeptide(L)'
;MDEQTFEDYKSKYLDLYEKTKEQSEVEKASILNDIDFEIELMHKDEVNVAYILNLLDQINDNDDTEEQQKKRQQVSDLLSGDIDLRSKKELIEKFIDEQLVGNKVASVQDAFDAYWSKEQRKAFFQLCEEENLKQTKVEKIIEEKLFADEVPALREKVRKAMKEKQSILVRKKSIPRIIDKINNFINTFIEGMAA
;
A
#
# COMPACT_ATOMS: atom_id res chain seq x y z
N MET A 1 13.88 -21.17 -8.92
CA MET A 1 13.14 -21.74 -7.78
C MET A 1 11.79 -22.17 -8.32
N ASP A 2 11.31 -23.36 -7.99
CA ASP A 2 9.95 -23.76 -8.36
C ASP A 2 8.92 -23.04 -7.47
N GLU A 3 7.71 -22.87 -8.01
CA GLU A 3 6.59 -22.15 -7.40
C GLU A 3 6.19 -22.75 -6.04
N GLN A 4 6.28 -24.08 -5.92
CA GLN A 4 5.96 -24.80 -4.70
C GLN A 4 6.98 -24.51 -3.58
N THR A 5 8.26 -24.49 -3.92
CA THR A 5 9.34 -24.15 -3.00
C THR A 5 9.25 -22.68 -2.54
N PHE A 6 8.82 -21.76 -3.43
CA PHE A 6 8.57 -20.36 -3.06
C PHE A 6 7.43 -20.24 -2.04
N GLU A 7 6.29 -20.88 -2.28
CA GLU A 7 5.14 -20.88 -1.36
C GLU A 7 5.48 -21.55 -0.01
N ASP A 8 6.33 -22.58 -0.01
CA ASP A 8 6.83 -23.23 1.22
C ASP A 8 7.73 -22.29 2.04
N TYR A 9 8.60 -21.52 1.39
CA TYR A 9 9.47 -20.55 2.09
C TYR A 9 8.66 -19.38 2.66
N LYS A 10 7.70 -18.90 1.89
CA LYS A 10 6.76 -17.83 2.25
C LYS A 10 5.90 -18.21 3.47
N SER A 11 5.35 -19.43 3.48
CA SER A 11 4.60 -19.96 4.63
C SER A 11 5.47 -20.09 5.88
N LYS A 12 6.71 -20.57 5.76
CA LYS A 12 7.65 -20.67 6.89
C LYS A 12 8.07 -19.30 7.44
N TYR A 13 8.22 -18.30 6.58
CA TYR A 13 8.50 -16.93 6.98
C TYR A 13 7.34 -16.37 7.81
N LEU A 14 6.10 -16.56 7.34
CA LEU A 14 4.89 -16.12 8.05
C LEU A 14 4.80 -16.73 9.46
N ASP A 15 5.02 -18.04 9.58
CA ASP A 15 5.05 -18.75 10.86
C ASP A 15 6.12 -18.20 11.83
N LEU A 16 7.26 -17.75 11.30
CA LEU A 16 8.38 -17.21 12.09
C LEU A 16 8.10 -15.76 12.52
N TYR A 17 7.54 -14.96 11.60
CA TYR A 17 7.13 -13.58 11.84
C TYR A 17 6.05 -13.51 12.91
N GLU A 18 5.00 -14.34 12.82
CA GLU A 18 3.93 -14.41 13.81
C GLU A 18 4.47 -14.75 15.21
N LYS A 19 5.38 -15.74 15.31
CA LYS A 19 6.01 -16.12 16.59
C LYS A 19 6.86 -15.01 17.21
N THR A 20 7.53 -14.22 16.38
CA THR A 20 8.43 -13.15 16.84
C THR A 20 7.62 -11.93 17.28
N LYS A 21 6.55 -11.58 16.56
CA LYS A 21 5.63 -10.47 16.88
C LYS A 21 4.80 -10.75 18.14
N GLU A 22 4.41 -12.00 18.40
CA GLU A 22 3.71 -12.37 19.65
C GLU A 22 4.61 -12.31 20.90
N GLN A 23 5.95 -12.42 20.76
CA GLN A 23 6.87 -12.31 21.88
C GLN A 23 7.21 -10.86 22.27
N SER A 24 7.03 -9.88 21.38
CA SER A 24 7.34 -8.46 21.62
C SER A 24 6.18 -7.65 22.23
N GLU A 25 4.95 -8.17 22.27
CA GLU A 25 3.77 -7.47 22.81
C GLU A 25 3.71 -7.38 24.37
N VAL A 26 4.69 -7.90 25.12
CA VAL A 26 4.59 -7.98 26.60
C VAL A 26 4.97 -6.69 27.34
N GLU A 27 5.63 -5.69 26.75
CA GLU A 27 5.91 -4.44 27.48
C GLU A 27 5.79 -3.15 26.64
N LYS A 28 4.82 -2.32 27.09
CA LYS A 28 4.81 -0.85 27.03
C LYS A 28 4.51 -0.16 25.69
N ALA A 29 3.27 0.33 25.62
CA ALA A 29 2.94 1.74 25.37
C ALA A 29 3.66 2.45 24.20
N SER A 30 3.12 2.34 22.99
CA SER A 30 2.81 3.47 22.10
C SER A 30 2.14 3.00 20.80
N ILE A 31 0.96 2.36 20.91
CA ILE A 31 0.14 1.88 19.77
C ILE A 31 -0.34 3.00 18.81
N LEU A 32 0.17 4.23 18.97
CA LEU A 32 -0.07 5.39 18.11
C LEU A 32 1.06 5.61 17.08
N ASN A 33 2.22 4.94 17.21
CA ASN A 33 3.35 5.05 16.28
C ASN A 33 3.81 3.72 15.66
N ASP A 34 3.32 2.58 16.17
CA ASP A 34 3.86 1.25 15.87
C ASP A 34 3.11 0.55 14.72
N ILE A 35 2.97 1.23 13.58
CA ILE A 35 2.71 0.50 12.33
C ILE A 35 3.97 0.61 11.47
N ASP A 36 4.96 -0.19 11.88
CA ASP A 36 6.08 -0.57 11.04
C ASP A 36 5.53 -1.59 10.04
N PHE A 37 4.98 -1.10 8.93
CA PHE A 37 4.77 -1.92 7.73
C PHE A 37 6.15 -2.28 7.15
N GLU A 38 6.93 -3.11 7.85
CA GLU A 38 8.05 -3.85 7.26
C GLU A 38 7.48 -5.03 6.45
N ILE A 39 6.70 -4.71 5.43
CA ILE A 39 6.34 -5.69 4.40
C ILE A 39 7.47 -5.61 3.39
N GLU A 40 8.47 -6.48 3.54
CA GLU A 40 9.44 -6.72 2.47
C GLU A 40 8.70 -7.10 1.19
N LEU A 41 9.05 -6.40 0.12
CA LEU A 41 8.55 -6.55 -1.23
C LEU A 41 8.47 -8.01 -1.65
N MET A 42 7.28 -8.45 -2.08
CA MET A 42 7.22 -9.57 -3.01
C MET A 42 7.25 -9.03 -4.43
N HIS A 43 8.35 -9.34 -5.12
CA HIS A 43 8.60 -9.11 -6.54
C HIS A 43 7.34 -9.20 -7.42
N LYS A 44 6.96 -8.07 -8.03
CA LYS A 44 6.61 -7.95 -9.45
C LYS A 44 6.43 -6.47 -9.83
N ASP A 45 6.99 -6.13 -10.99
CA ASP A 45 6.87 -4.86 -11.76
C ASP A 45 7.84 -3.69 -11.47
N GLU A 46 9.10 -4.01 -11.16
CA GLU A 46 10.23 -3.04 -11.04
C GLU A 46 10.37 -2.08 -12.25
N VAL A 47 10.00 -2.53 -13.46
CA VAL A 47 10.28 -1.79 -14.70
C VAL A 47 9.44 -0.51 -14.83
N ASN A 48 8.20 -0.51 -14.33
CA ASN A 48 7.30 0.64 -14.48
C ASN A 48 7.60 1.74 -13.44
N VAL A 49 7.92 1.37 -12.20
CA VAL A 49 8.21 2.32 -11.11
C VAL A 49 9.52 3.04 -11.36
N ALA A 50 10.58 2.32 -11.74
CA ALA A 50 11.88 2.92 -12.05
C ALA A 50 11.80 3.94 -13.21
N TYR A 51 10.97 3.64 -14.22
CA TYR A 51 10.74 4.57 -15.33
C TYR A 51 9.96 5.81 -14.89
N ILE A 52 8.93 5.66 -14.05
CA ILE A 52 8.20 6.79 -13.46
C ILE A 52 9.16 7.67 -12.64
N LEU A 53 9.97 7.08 -11.76
CA LEU A 53 10.95 7.82 -10.95
C LEU A 53 11.92 8.62 -11.83
N ASN A 54 12.41 8.03 -12.93
CA ASN A 54 13.27 8.73 -13.88
C ASN A 54 12.56 9.93 -14.53
N LEU A 55 11.29 9.77 -14.93
CA LEU A 55 10.51 10.89 -15.46
C LEU A 55 10.29 12.00 -14.41
N LEU A 56 10.13 11.63 -13.15
CA LEU A 56 9.98 12.57 -12.03
C LEU A 56 11.30 13.31 -11.75
N ASP A 57 12.45 12.64 -11.77
CA ASP A 57 13.79 13.27 -11.72
C ASP A 57 13.95 14.30 -12.84
N GLN A 58 13.56 13.92 -14.05
CA GLN A 58 13.61 14.80 -15.20
C GLN A 58 12.65 16.00 -15.13
N ILE A 59 11.60 15.93 -14.32
CA ILE A 59 10.71 17.07 -14.00
C ILE A 59 11.38 17.97 -12.94
N ASN A 60 11.95 17.36 -11.89
CA ASN A 60 12.62 18.05 -10.79
C ASN A 60 13.84 18.87 -11.24
N ASP A 61 14.64 18.31 -12.15
CA ASP A 61 15.89 18.94 -12.61
C ASP A 61 15.65 20.08 -13.61
N ASN A 62 14.49 20.10 -14.27
CA ASN A 62 14.21 21.05 -15.34
C ASN A 62 13.61 22.36 -14.81
N ASP A 63 14.09 23.48 -15.34
CA ASP A 63 13.55 24.82 -15.04
C ASP A 63 12.57 25.33 -16.12
N ASP A 64 12.51 24.66 -17.28
CA ASP A 64 11.58 24.98 -18.37
C ASP A 64 10.19 24.37 -18.09
N THR A 65 9.22 25.25 -17.84
CA THR A 65 7.83 24.87 -17.57
C THR A 65 7.18 24.11 -18.72
N GLU A 66 7.52 24.41 -19.99
CA GLU A 66 6.94 23.68 -21.13
C GLU A 66 7.45 22.24 -21.19
N GLU A 67 8.72 22.02 -20.85
CA GLU A 67 9.31 20.67 -20.85
C GLU A 67 8.83 19.86 -19.64
N GLN A 68 8.71 20.49 -18.46
CA GLN A 68 8.07 19.90 -17.28
C GLN A 68 6.65 19.43 -17.61
N GLN A 69 5.86 20.26 -18.31
CA GLN A 69 4.49 19.92 -18.68
C GLN A 69 4.43 18.75 -19.67
N LYS A 70 5.34 18.67 -20.65
CA LYS A 70 5.46 17.52 -21.56
C LYS A 70 5.77 16.22 -20.80
N LYS A 71 6.71 16.27 -19.85
CA LYS A 71 7.07 15.10 -19.03
C LYS A 71 5.93 14.69 -18.09
N ARG A 72 5.21 15.64 -17.49
CA ARG A 72 3.98 15.38 -16.72
C ARG A 72 2.92 14.69 -17.56
N GLN A 73 2.76 15.11 -18.83
CA GLN A 73 1.85 14.43 -19.76
C GLN A 73 2.29 12.99 -20.04
N GLN A 74 3.59 12.76 -20.27
CA GLN A 74 4.13 11.40 -20.47
C GLN A 74 3.87 10.50 -19.25
N VAL A 75 4.07 11.02 -18.03
CA VAL A 75 3.72 10.31 -16.79
C VAL A 75 2.22 9.99 -16.76
N SER A 76 1.34 10.96 -17.01
CA SER A 76 -0.11 10.72 -17.05
C SER A 76 -0.51 9.68 -18.09
N ASP A 77 0.09 9.71 -19.29
CA ASP A 77 -0.23 8.79 -20.38
C ASP A 77 0.20 7.35 -20.03
N LEU A 78 1.39 7.18 -19.45
CA LEU A 78 1.89 5.90 -18.93
C LEU A 78 0.95 5.34 -17.86
N LEU A 79 0.58 6.16 -16.88
CA LEU A 79 -0.32 5.78 -15.78
C LEU A 79 -1.73 5.45 -16.25
N SER A 80 -2.14 5.96 -17.43
CA SER A 80 -3.46 5.69 -18.01
C SER A 80 -3.46 4.47 -18.95
N GLY A 81 -2.31 4.13 -19.51
CA GLY A 81 -2.14 2.99 -20.42
C GLY A 81 -2.09 1.65 -19.69
N ASP A 82 -1.76 1.65 -18.40
CA ASP A 82 -1.66 0.45 -17.57
C ASP A 82 -2.80 0.41 -16.53
N ILE A 83 -3.50 -0.73 -16.48
CA ILE A 83 -4.64 -0.94 -15.57
C ILE A 83 -4.18 -0.89 -14.11
N ASP A 84 -2.99 -1.40 -13.82
CA ASP A 84 -2.47 -1.50 -12.46
C ASP A 84 -1.99 -0.14 -11.95
N LEU A 85 -1.39 0.66 -12.84
CA LEU A 85 -0.96 2.04 -12.53
C LEU A 85 -2.12 3.03 -12.45
N ARG A 86 -3.27 2.72 -13.04
CA ARG A 86 -4.46 3.58 -12.99
C ARG A 86 -4.91 3.87 -11.55
N SER A 87 -4.76 2.89 -10.66
CA SER A 87 -5.07 3.03 -9.22
C SER A 87 -4.14 4.02 -8.52
N LYS A 88 -2.91 4.18 -9.02
CA LYS A 88 -1.84 5.01 -8.46
C LYS A 88 -1.78 6.39 -9.06
N LYS A 89 -2.43 6.59 -10.21
CA LYS A 89 -2.37 7.83 -11.01
C LYS A 89 -2.59 9.08 -10.17
N GLU A 90 -3.67 9.10 -9.40
CA GLU A 90 -4.03 10.28 -8.59
C GLU A 90 -2.97 10.60 -7.54
N LEU A 91 -2.33 9.59 -6.93
CA LEU A 91 -1.28 9.78 -5.93
C LEU A 91 -0.01 10.36 -6.54
N ILE A 92 0.38 9.87 -7.72
CA ILE A 92 1.57 10.34 -8.43
C ILE A 92 1.37 11.75 -8.98
N GLU A 93 0.19 12.06 -9.53
CA GLU A 93 -0.13 13.43 -9.96
C GLU A 93 -0.10 14.41 -8.79
N LYS A 94 -0.65 14.02 -7.62
CA LYS A 94 -0.55 14.83 -6.40
C LYS A 94 0.89 14.99 -5.93
N PHE A 95 1.72 13.94 -6.01
CA PHE A 95 3.14 14.05 -5.67
C PHE A 95 3.85 15.10 -6.52
N ILE A 96 3.62 15.08 -7.84
CA ILE A 96 4.19 16.09 -8.76
C ILE A 96 3.75 17.49 -8.33
N ASP A 97 2.45 17.68 -8.12
CA ASP A 97 1.87 19.00 -7.82
C ASP A 97 2.30 19.53 -6.43
N GLU A 98 2.48 18.66 -5.44
CA GLU A 98 2.84 19.05 -4.07
C GLU A 98 4.35 19.17 -3.84
N GLN A 99 5.16 18.32 -4.46
CA GLN A 99 6.60 18.19 -4.16
C GLN A 99 7.51 18.72 -5.27
N LEU A 100 7.09 18.67 -6.54
CA LEU A 100 7.97 19.00 -7.68
C LEU A 100 7.60 20.32 -8.36
N VAL A 101 6.35 20.78 -8.26
CA VAL A 101 5.96 22.07 -8.83
C VAL A 101 6.48 23.21 -7.96
N GLY A 102 7.41 23.99 -8.51
CA GLY A 102 7.97 25.18 -7.86
C GLY A 102 8.99 24.89 -6.74
N ASN A 103 9.33 23.63 -6.52
CA ASN A 103 10.34 23.19 -5.56
C ASN A 103 11.31 22.21 -6.25
N LYS A 104 12.57 22.18 -5.80
CA LYS A 104 13.51 21.12 -6.16
C LYS A 104 13.82 20.28 -4.94
N VAL A 105 13.69 18.97 -5.09
CA VAL A 105 14.10 17.99 -4.08
C VAL A 105 15.51 17.47 -4.42
N ALA A 106 16.28 17.12 -3.39
CA ALA A 106 17.65 16.62 -3.58
C ALA A 106 17.68 15.18 -4.11
N SER A 107 16.64 14.40 -3.79
CA SER A 107 16.44 13.01 -4.21
C SER A 107 14.95 12.82 -4.42
N VAL A 108 14.52 12.64 -5.67
CA VAL A 108 13.11 12.37 -5.97
C VAL A 108 12.69 11.03 -5.40
N GLN A 109 13.58 10.04 -5.41
CA GLN A 109 13.32 8.73 -4.83
C GLN A 109 12.99 8.84 -3.33
N ASP A 110 13.84 9.48 -2.53
CA ASP A 110 13.59 9.60 -1.08
C ASP A 110 12.32 10.42 -0.79
N ALA A 111 12.09 11.50 -1.57
CA ALA A 111 10.89 12.32 -1.45
C ALA A 111 9.63 11.53 -1.79
N PHE A 112 9.69 10.71 -2.85
CA PHE A 112 8.61 9.86 -3.29
C PHE A 112 8.30 8.76 -2.28
N ASP A 113 9.32 8.05 -1.78
CA ASP A 113 9.18 6.99 -0.78
C ASP A 113 8.57 7.53 0.52
N ALA A 114 9.02 8.72 0.96
CA ALA A 114 8.48 9.39 2.13
C ALA A 114 7.02 9.82 1.92
N TYR A 115 6.70 10.39 0.76
CA TYR A 115 5.32 10.77 0.40
C TYR A 115 4.41 9.55 0.32
N TRP A 116 4.87 8.48 -0.34
CA TRP A 116 4.12 7.24 -0.51
C TRP A 116 3.81 6.58 0.83
N SER A 117 4.82 6.46 1.70
CA SER A 117 4.66 5.93 3.06
C SER A 117 3.65 6.74 3.88
N LYS A 118 3.67 8.07 3.74
CA LYS A 118 2.73 8.96 4.42
C LYS A 118 1.29 8.76 3.93
N GLU A 119 1.07 8.76 2.60
CA GLU A 119 -0.26 8.58 2.04
C GLU A 119 -0.80 7.16 2.27
N GLN A 120 0.06 6.13 2.26
CA GLN A 120 -0.30 4.76 2.64
C GLN A 120 -0.83 4.69 4.07
N ARG A 121 -0.07 5.24 5.04
CA ARG A 121 -0.51 5.27 6.45
C ARG A 121 -1.83 6.01 6.60
N LYS A 122 -1.95 7.17 5.98
CA LYS A 122 -3.18 7.99 5.99
C LYS A 122 -4.38 7.23 5.44
N ALA A 123 -4.24 6.59 4.28
CA ALA A 123 -5.30 5.79 3.67
C ALA A 123 -5.70 4.59 4.53
N PHE A 124 -4.74 3.92 5.18
CA PHE A 124 -5.01 2.83 6.11
C PHE A 124 -5.79 3.31 7.35
N PHE A 125 -5.38 4.43 7.95
CA PHE A 125 -6.10 5.02 9.07
C PHE A 125 -7.53 5.40 8.68
N GLN A 126 -7.69 6.08 7.53
CA GLN A 126 -9.00 6.48 7.02
C GLN A 126 -9.91 5.26 6.78
N LEU A 127 -9.39 4.20 6.15
CA LEU A 127 -10.11 2.92 5.98
C LEU A 127 -10.62 2.39 7.33
N CYS A 128 -9.74 2.36 8.34
CA CYS A 128 -10.08 1.83 9.66
C CYS A 128 -11.08 2.71 10.41
N GLU A 129 -11.00 4.03 10.28
CA GLU A 129 -11.94 4.96 10.92
C GLU A 129 -13.32 4.91 10.25
N GLU A 130 -13.38 5.01 8.92
CA GLU A 130 -14.64 5.02 8.16
C GLU A 130 -15.47 3.74 8.39
N GLU A 131 -14.81 2.59 8.47
CA GLU A 131 -15.47 1.29 8.63
C GLU A 131 -15.51 0.81 10.10
N ASN A 132 -15.06 1.65 11.04
CA ASN A 132 -15.00 1.38 12.48
C ASN A 132 -14.27 0.04 12.80
N LEU A 133 -13.06 -0.12 12.27
CA LEU A 133 -12.24 -1.34 12.34
C LEU A 133 -11.09 -1.20 13.34
N LYS A 134 -10.67 -2.33 13.90
CA LYS A 134 -9.47 -2.49 14.71
C LYS A 134 -8.27 -2.61 13.78
N GLN A 135 -7.39 -1.62 13.80
CA GLN A 135 -6.21 -1.51 12.94
C GLN A 135 -5.39 -2.82 12.94
N THR A 136 -5.02 -3.33 14.12
CA THR A 136 -4.23 -4.57 14.27
C THR A 136 -4.87 -5.80 13.63
N LYS A 137 -6.20 -5.84 13.48
CA LYS A 137 -6.88 -6.95 12.81
C LYS A 137 -6.91 -6.77 11.29
N VAL A 138 -6.99 -5.53 10.81
CA VAL A 138 -6.94 -5.22 9.38
C VAL A 138 -5.54 -5.43 8.84
N GLU A 139 -4.51 -5.04 9.61
CA GLU A 139 -3.11 -5.29 9.32
C GLU A 139 -2.83 -6.79 9.10
N LYS A 140 -3.22 -7.65 10.05
CA LYS A 140 -3.10 -9.12 9.88
C LYS A 140 -3.82 -9.64 8.64
N ILE A 141 -4.99 -9.08 8.30
CA ILE A 141 -5.71 -9.47 7.07
C ILE A 141 -4.91 -9.05 5.82
N ILE A 142 -4.30 -7.88 5.83
CA ILE A 142 -3.46 -7.39 4.73
C ILE A 142 -2.22 -8.27 4.60
N GLU A 143 -1.48 -8.51 5.69
CA GLU A 143 -0.32 -9.41 5.74
C GLU A 143 -0.68 -10.77 5.11
N GLU A 144 -1.71 -11.45 5.62
CA GLU A 144 -2.14 -12.74 5.09
C GLU A 144 -2.54 -12.69 3.60
N LYS A 145 -3.17 -11.59 3.14
CA LYS A 145 -3.55 -11.43 1.72
C LYS A 145 -2.34 -11.25 0.80
N LEU A 146 -1.24 -10.71 1.32
CA LEU A 146 0.01 -10.59 0.55
C LEU A 146 0.75 -11.92 0.50
N PHE A 147 0.62 -12.71 1.57
CA PHE A 147 1.33 -13.99 1.66
C PHE A 147 0.54 -15.20 1.13
N ALA A 148 -0.75 -15.08 0.81
CA ALA A 148 -1.56 -16.19 0.32
C ALA A 148 -2.51 -15.77 -0.79
N ASP A 149 -2.63 -16.61 -1.83
CA ASP A 149 -3.60 -16.41 -2.92
C ASP A 149 -5.06 -16.36 -2.41
N GLU A 150 -5.34 -17.08 -1.32
CA GLU A 150 -6.65 -17.11 -0.70
C GLU A 150 -6.55 -17.03 0.83
N VAL A 151 -7.30 -16.11 1.44
CA VAL A 151 -7.32 -15.96 2.91
C VAL A 151 -8.45 -16.79 3.52
N PRO A 152 -8.14 -17.84 4.31
CA PRO A 152 -9.16 -18.68 4.93
C PRO A 152 -10.07 -17.86 5.84
N ALA A 153 -11.38 -18.08 5.70
CA ALA A 153 -12.39 -17.43 6.53
C ALA A 153 -12.29 -15.89 6.56
N LEU A 154 -11.86 -15.26 5.45
CA LEU A 154 -11.69 -13.80 5.34
C LEU A 154 -12.89 -13.00 5.87
N ARG A 155 -14.12 -13.42 5.53
CA ARG A 155 -15.36 -12.76 6.02
C ARG A 155 -15.46 -12.77 7.54
N GLU A 156 -15.03 -13.84 8.18
CA GLU A 156 -15.03 -13.96 9.64
C GLU A 156 -13.90 -13.14 10.27
N LYS A 157 -12.72 -13.08 9.64
CA LYS A 157 -11.62 -12.20 10.08
C LYS A 157 -12.04 -10.73 10.02
N VAL A 158 -12.64 -10.29 8.91
CA VAL A 158 -13.22 -8.95 8.76
C VAL A 158 -14.29 -8.68 9.81
N ARG A 159 -15.18 -9.65 10.08
CA ARG A 159 -16.17 -9.53 11.15
C ARG A 159 -15.54 -9.31 12.53
N LYS A 160 -14.43 -9.99 12.84
CA LYS A 160 -13.69 -9.85 14.10
C LYS A 160 -12.89 -8.54 14.16
N ALA A 161 -12.56 -7.95 13.02
CA ALA A 161 -11.90 -6.66 12.92
C ALA A 161 -12.84 -5.50 13.28
N MET A 162 -14.16 -5.64 13.11
CA MET A 162 -15.12 -4.59 13.47
C MET A 162 -15.06 -4.30 14.98
N LYS A 163 -14.99 -3.01 15.36
CA LYS A 163 -14.99 -2.59 16.77
C LYS A 163 -16.34 -2.87 17.45
N GLU A 164 -17.43 -2.76 16.70
CA GLU A 164 -18.79 -2.93 17.21
C GLU A 164 -19.53 -4.13 16.60
N LYS A 165 -20.38 -4.76 17.41
CA LYS A 165 -21.20 -5.89 16.99
C LYS A 165 -22.38 -5.39 16.16
N GLN A 166 -22.25 -5.42 14.83
CA GLN A 166 -23.35 -5.04 13.93
C GLN A 166 -24.42 -6.14 13.78
N SER A 167 -25.63 -5.79 13.32
CA SER A 167 -26.67 -6.79 13.02
C SER A 167 -26.34 -7.63 11.77
N ILE A 168 -26.97 -8.79 11.62
CA ILE A 168 -26.72 -9.71 10.48
C ILE A 168 -27.00 -9.01 9.14
N LEU A 169 -28.07 -8.21 9.07
CA LEU A 169 -28.45 -7.47 7.86
C LEU A 169 -27.39 -6.44 7.45
N VAL A 170 -26.82 -5.72 8.42
CA VAL A 170 -25.77 -4.74 8.16
C VAL A 170 -24.49 -5.44 7.70
N ARG A 171 -24.09 -6.53 8.38
CA ARG A 171 -22.90 -7.33 8.01
C ARG A 171 -22.94 -7.89 6.61
N LYS A 172 -24.12 -8.26 6.09
CA LYS A 172 -24.28 -8.73 4.70
C LYS A 172 -23.84 -7.68 3.67
N LYS A 173 -23.92 -6.39 4.02
CA LYS A 173 -23.49 -5.27 3.16
C LYS A 173 -22.10 -4.75 3.52
N SER A 174 -21.79 -4.59 4.80
CA SER A 174 -20.52 -4.00 5.23
C SER A 174 -19.33 -4.91 4.99
N ILE A 175 -19.44 -6.22 5.24
CA ILE A 175 -18.30 -7.14 5.09
C ILE A 175 -17.75 -7.17 3.64
N PRO A 176 -18.59 -7.36 2.60
CA PRO A 176 -18.10 -7.30 1.21
C PRO A 176 -17.44 -5.96 0.89
N ARG A 177 -18.09 -4.84 1.27
CA ARG A 177 -17.54 -3.49 1.06
C ARG A 177 -16.17 -3.30 1.71
N ILE A 178 -15.99 -3.79 2.94
CA ILE A 178 -14.71 -3.71 3.66
C ILE A 178 -13.64 -4.55 2.94
N ILE A 179 -14.00 -5.75 2.48
CA ILE A 179 -13.08 -6.59 1.69
C ILE A 179 -12.66 -5.86 0.42
N ASP A 180 -13.61 -5.26 -0.31
CA ASP A 180 -13.32 -4.51 -1.53
C ASP A 180 -12.40 -3.32 -1.24
N LYS A 181 -12.65 -2.57 -0.15
CA LYS A 181 -11.78 -1.47 0.25
C LYS A 181 -10.36 -1.94 0.65
N ILE A 182 -10.23 -3.08 1.34
CA ILE A 182 -8.93 -3.68 1.68
C ILE A 182 -8.18 -4.08 0.40
N ASN A 183 -8.86 -4.72 -0.55
CA ASN A 183 -8.25 -5.07 -1.84
C ASN A 183 -7.80 -3.82 -2.59
N ASN A 184 -8.64 -2.80 -2.68
CA ASN A 184 -8.27 -1.54 -3.33
C ASN A 184 -7.05 -0.89 -2.65
N PHE A 185 -6.96 -0.96 -1.32
CA PHE A 185 -5.79 -0.48 -0.58
C PHE A 185 -4.53 -1.25 -0.97
N ILE A 186 -4.59 -2.59 -1.01
CA ILE A 186 -3.47 -3.46 -1.42
C ILE A 186 -3.03 -3.12 -2.85
N ASN A 187 -3.96 -3.11 -3.80
CA ASN A 187 -3.66 -2.83 -5.20
C ASN A 187 -3.07 -1.43 -5.40
N THR A 188 -3.53 -0.44 -4.61
CA THR A 188 -3.05 0.94 -4.74
C THR A 188 -1.68 1.11 -4.11
N PHE A 189 -1.45 0.61 -2.89
CA PHE A 189 -0.28 0.98 -2.08
C PHE A 189 0.79 -0.10 -1.97
N ILE A 190 0.47 -1.37 -2.23
CA ILE A 190 1.36 -2.50 -1.93
C ILE A 190 1.77 -3.24 -3.21
N GLU A 191 0.82 -3.55 -4.08
CA GLU A 191 1.14 -4.19 -5.37
C GLU A 191 1.79 -3.19 -6.33
N GLY A 192 2.85 -3.60 -7.05
CA GLY A 192 3.45 -2.81 -8.15
C GLY A 192 4.18 -1.53 -7.74
N MET A 193 4.56 -1.36 -6.48
CA MET A 193 5.40 -0.25 -5.97
C MET A 193 6.74 -0.73 -5.39
N ALA A 194 7.00 -2.01 -5.59
CA ALA A 194 8.17 -2.73 -5.16
C ALA A 194 9.36 -2.40 -6.08
N ALA A 195 10.33 -1.61 -5.59
CA ALA A 195 11.63 -1.36 -6.23
C ALA A 195 12.68 -2.43 -5.92
#